data_AF-A0AAX4IRA5-F1
#
_entry.id   AF-A0AAX4IRA5-F1
#
_cell.length_a   1.000
_cell.length_b   1.000
_cell.length_c   1.000
_cell.angle_alpha   90.00
_cell.angle_beta   90.00
_cell.angle_gamma   90.00
#
_symmetry.space_group_name_H-M   'P 1'
#
loop_
_entity.id
_entity.type
_entity.pdbx_description
1 polymer ?
#
loop_
_entity_poly.entity_id
_entity_poly.type
_entity_poly.pdbx_seq_one_letter_code
_entity_poly.pdbx_strand_id
1 'polypeptide(L)'
;MATQHSSTPTSNTASVASATSSGARPSCTTAVPGQYGSVPIDACNSYYPFDPSFEGNLAFAVIFGLSLVAHVTQAVVHRKRFCWVISMGASWECAAFILRSLGSRNQQEIGYQIGGQLLFLLAPLWINAFAYMLSARLVYFILPDQKVAGIKASALTKIFVTVDVVCFLVQAAGGAMMSNTDVSPDDPILRIGKHVYMSGCGLQLGFIVIFCGLMGRFYVKMRRAQRFDLDVRRIKAMVWVVYVVLVLIVIRIIFRLVEFGPGADIDNPILTNENYAFGLDALPMVLALVLLNAVHPGIVLREENSEFPRPSRAEKKQAKLDRNAAKRESKLAKKAAKNEKKAGIEVDDGEYVIMEERSPATDQHDSGDRAGATGRGQA
;
A
#
# COMPACT_ATOMS: atom_id res chain seq x y z
N MET A 1 36.79 77.92 10.02
CA MET A 1 35.36 78.07 9.67
C MET A 1 35.17 77.52 8.28
N ALA A 2 34.54 76.35 8.17
CA ALA A 2 34.04 75.78 6.93
C ALA A 2 32.56 75.44 7.16
N THR A 3 31.68 76.02 6.35
CA THR A 3 30.23 75.80 6.28
C THR A 3 29.88 75.91 4.79
N GLN A 4 29.64 74.80 4.11
CA GLN A 4 28.35 74.13 3.87
C GLN A 4 27.36 74.94 3.01
N HIS A 5 26.92 74.32 1.91
CA HIS A 5 25.54 74.11 1.43
C HIS A 5 25.63 73.62 -0.03
N SER A 6 24.74 72.80 -0.60
CA SER A 6 23.69 71.89 -0.14
C SER A 6 23.28 71.09 -1.39
N SER A 7 22.81 69.87 -1.20
CA SER A 7 22.47 68.86 -2.20
C SER A 7 21.17 69.11 -2.98
N THR A 8 21.08 68.56 -4.20
CA THR A 8 19.84 68.26 -4.91
C THR A 8 20.03 66.97 -5.71
N PRO A 9 19.18 65.93 -5.61
CA PRO A 9 19.31 64.72 -6.40
C PRO A 9 18.46 64.80 -7.67
N THR A 10 19.06 64.48 -8.82
CA THR A 10 18.36 64.33 -10.11
C THR A 10 17.77 62.92 -10.21
N SER A 11 16.46 62.83 -10.40
CA SER A 11 15.72 61.59 -10.64
C SER A 11 15.94 61.10 -12.07
N ASN A 12 16.70 60.01 -12.25
CA ASN A 12 16.77 59.28 -13.51
C ASN A 12 15.72 58.17 -13.52
N THR A 13 14.68 58.36 -14.32
CA THR A 13 13.65 57.38 -14.63
C THR A 13 14.24 56.31 -15.55
N ALA A 14 14.72 55.20 -14.99
CA ALA A 14 15.08 54.02 -15.77
C ALA A 14 13.80 53.24 -16.08
N SER A 15 13.33 53.35 -17.32
CA SER A 15 12.30 52.50 -17.91
C SER A 15 12.80 51.06 -17.95
N VAL A 16 12.32 50.24 -17.02
CA VAL A 16 12.51 48.79 -17.04
C VAL A 16 11.70 48.24 -18.21
N ALA A 17 12.38 48.01 -19.34
CA ALA A 17 11.83 47.21 -20.42
C ALA A 17 11.50 45.83 -19.86
N SER A 18 10.21 45.50 -19.81
CA SER A 18 9.74 44.14 -19.53
C SER A 18 10.16 43.27 -20.72
N ALA A 19 11.31 42.61 -20.60
CA ALA A 19 11.67 41.51 -21.47
C ALA A 19 10.78 40.32 -21.10
N THR A 20 9.60 40.24 -21.71
CA THR A 20 8.83 39.01 -21.75
C THR A 20 9.60 38.04 -22.66
N SER A 21 10.59 37.33 -22.11
CA SER A 21 11.17 36.18 -22.79
C SER A 21 10.10 35.07 -22.80
N SER A 22 9.21 35.15 -23.76
CA SER A 22 8.42 34.01 -24.21
C SER A 22 9.44 33.00 -24.74
N GLY A 23 9.89 32.10 -23.86
CA GLY A 23 10.78 31.02 -24.24
C GLY A 23 10.08 30.20 -25.32
N ALA A 24 10.51 30.37 -26.57
CA ALA A 24 10.11 29.51 -27.65
C ALA A 24 10.53 28.08 -27.26
N ARG A 25 9.53 27.22 -27.04
CA ARG A 25 9.73 25.79 -26.84
C ARG A 25 10.53 25.27 -28.05
N PRO A 26 11.48 24.32 -27.89
CA PRO A 26 12.02 23.65 -29.06
C PRO A 26 10.83 23.05 -29.81
N SER A 27 10.66 23.44 -31.08
CA SER A 27 9.71 22.76 -31.96
C SER A 27 10.24 21.35 -32.17
N CYS A 28 9.68 20.38 -31.45
CA CYS A 28 9.94 18.99 -31.75
C CYS A 28 9.43 18.71 -33.18
N THR A 29 10.09 17.79 -33.86
CA THR A 29 9.66 17.35 -35.20
C THR A 29 8.99 16.00 -35.10
N THR A 30 8.02 15.73 -35.97
CA THR A 30 7.41 14.40 -36.07
C THR A 30 8.36 13.49 -36.85
N ALA A 31 8.85 12.43 -36.21
CA ALA A 31 9.79 11.50 -36.84
C ALA A 31 9.08 10.34 -37.54
N VAL A 32 9.67 9.86 -38.63
CA VAL A 32 9.28 8.59 -39.27
C VAL A 32 10.10 7.46 -38.65
N PRO A 33 9.50 6.32 -38.26
CA PRO A 33 10.23 5.21 -37.66
C PRO A 33 11.32 4.65 -38.58
N GLY A 34 12.47 4.30 -38.01
CA GLY A 34 13.53 3.57 -38.71
C GLY A 34 13.14 2.13 -39.06
N GLN A 35 14.05 1.39 -39.70
CA GLN A 35 13.84 0.00 -40.14
C GLN A 35 13.36 -0.95 -39.03
N TYR A 36 13.70 -0.66 -37.77
CA TYR A 36 13.31 -1.45 -36.61
C TYR A 36 12.36 -0.72 -35.66
N GLY A 37 11.72 0.37 -36.12
CA GLY A 37 10.72 1.11 -35.35
C GLY A 37 11.28 2.12 -34.37
N SER A 38 12.59 2.35 -34.37
CA SER A 38 13.24 3.35 -33.53
C SER A 38 12.94 4.76 -34.01
N VAL A 39 12.73 5.67 -33.06
CA VAL A 39 12.52 7.10 -33.30
C VAL A 39 13.47 7.93 -32.43
N PRO A 40 13.92 9.11 -32.89
CA PRO A 40 14.66 10.05 -32.04
C PRO A 40 13.87 10.41 -30.78
N ILE A 41 14.53 10.42 -29.62
CA ILE A 41 13.90 10.60 -28.30
C ILE A 41 13.26 12.00 -28.17
N ASP A 42 13.79 12.98 -28.91
CA ASP A 42 13.32 14.38 -28.98
C ASP A 42 12.15 14.61 -29.94
N ALA A 43 11.70 13.58 -30.66
CA ALA A 43 10.56 13.68 -31.56
C ALA A 43 9.24 13.83 -30.81
N CYS A 44 8.29 14.62 -31.33
CA CYS A 44 6.99 14.84 -30.67
C CYS A 44 6.18 13.55 -30.49
N ASN A 45 6.44 12.56 -31.32
CA ASN A 45 5.81 11.25 -31.34
C ASN A 45 6.74 10.15 -30.77
N SER A 46 7.76 10.52 -30.00
CA SER A 46 8.52 9.58 -29.17
C SER A 46 7.84 9.44 -27.81
N TYR A 47 7.44 8.22 -27.48
CA TYR A 47 6.83 7.91 -26.19
C TYR A 47 7.81 7.31 -25.19
N TYR A 48 9.06 7.02 -25.59
CA TYR A 48 10.07 6.43 -24.71
C TYR A 48 11.16 7.45 -24.39
N PRO A 49 11.60 7.56 -23.12
CA PRO A 49 12.69 8.48 -22.73
C PRO A 49 14.09 7.94 -23.10
N PHE A 50 14.17 6.77 -23.74
CA PHE A 50 15.38 6.10 -24.19
C PHE A 50 15.04 5.16 -25.36
N ASP A 51 16.04 4.59 -26.03
CA ASP A 51 15.83 3.55 -27.04
C ASP A 51 15.69 2.16 -26.37
N PRO A 52 14.47 1.59 -26.23
CA PRO A 52 14.24 0.31 -25.57
C PRO A 52 14.90 -0.88 -26.28
N SER A 53 15.54 -1.77 -25.51
CA SER A 53 16.19 -2.97 -26.01
C SER A 53 15.18 -4.08 -26.31
N PHE A 54 15.02 -4.44 -27.59
CA PHE A 54 14.19 -5.58 -27.98
C PHE A 54 14.69 -6.90 -27.36
N GLU A 55 16.00 -7.15 -27.44
CA GLU A 55 16.59 -8.41 -26.99
C GLU A 55 16.50 -8.59 -25.48
N GLY A 56 16.77 -7.51 -24.71
CA GLY A 56 16.65 -7.52 -23.27
C GLY A 56 15.21 -7.76 -22.81
N ASN A 57 14.26 -7.01 -23.38
CA ASN A 57 12.85 -7.19 -23.03
C ASN A 57 12.33 -8.59 -23.41
N LEU A 58 12.74 -9.12 -24.56
CA LEU A 58 12.36 -10.47 -24.99
C LEU A 58 12.94 -11.55 -24.08
N ALA A 59 14.20 -11.41 -23.65
CA ALA A 59 14.84 -12.36 -22.74
C ALA A 59 14.07 -12.44 -21.40
N PHE A 60 13.73 -11.30 -20.81
CA PHE A 60 12.89 -11.27 -19.59
C PHE A 60 11.50 -11.84 -19.84
N ALA A 61 10.85 -11.52 -20.97
CA ALA A 61 9.54 -12.09 -21.32
C ALA A 61 9.57 -13.62 -21.34
N VAL A 62 10.61 -14.22 -21.95
CA VAL A 62 10.78 -15.69 -22.00
C VAL A 62 10.98 -16.24 -20.59
N ILE A 63 11.84 -15.64 -19.78
CA ILE A 63 12.10 -16.11 -18.41
C ILE A 63 10.84 -16.05 -17.53
N PHE A 64 10.10 -14.94 -17.58
CA PHE A 64 8.83 -14.80 -16.87
C PHE A 64 7.77 -15.77 -17.41
N GLY A 65 7.73 -16.00 -18.73
CA GLY A 65 6.85 -16.99 -19.36
C GLY A 65 7.12 -18.42 -18.90
N LEU A 66 8.38 -18.84 -18.87
CA LEU A 66 8.78 -20.16 -18.35
C LEU A 66 8.42 -20.30 -16.86
N SER A 67 8.69 -19.25 -16.08
CA SER A 67 8.35 -19.20 -14.66
C SER A 67 6.84 -19.28 -14.42
N LEU A 68 6.03 -18.61 -15.25
CA LEU A 68 4.57 -18.67 -15.23
C LEU A 68 4.07 -20.09 -15.51
N VAL A 69 4.57 -20.74 -16.57
CA VAL A 69 4.19 -22.13 -16.91
C VAL A 69 4.49 -23.07 -15.75
N ALA A 70 5.64 -22.91 -15.09
CA ALA A 70 5.99 -23.68 -13.91
C ALA A 70 5.00 -23.44 -12.75
N HIS A 71 4.71 -22.18 -12.39
CA HIS A 71 3.76 -21.84 -11.33
C HIS A 71 2.35 -22.38 -11.60
N VAL A 72 1.87 -22.25 -12.83
CA VAL A 72 0.54 -22.76 -13.24
C VAL A 72 0.52 -24.29 -13.15
N THR A 73 1.54 -24.96 -13.67
CA THR A 73 1.65 -26.43 -13.60
C THR A 73 1.66 -26.91 -12.15
N GLN A 74 2.48 -26.28 -11.30
CA GLN A 74 2.56 -26.60 -9.87
C GLN A 74 1.23 -26.31 -9.14
N ALA A 75 0.54 -25.23 -9.48
CA ALA A 75 -0.76 -24.89 -8.90
C ALA A 75 -1.82 -25.95 -9.23
N VAL A 76 -1.84 -26.46 -10.46
CA VAL A 76 -2.75 -27.53 -10.91
C VAL A 76 -2.41 -28.86 -10.23
N VAL A 77 -1.13 -29.27 -10.25
CA VAL A 77 -0.67 -30.55 -9.68
C VAL A 77 -0.88 -30.61 -8.17
N HIS A 78 -0.53 -29.54 -7.45
CA HIS A 78 -0.63 -29.51 -5.98
C HIS A 78 -2.00 -29.07 -5.46
N ARG A 79 -2.93 -28.69 -6.36
CA ARG A 79 -4.31 -28.24 -6.04
C ARG A 79 -4.38 -27.12 -4.98
N LYS A 80 -3.32 -26.31 -4.85
CA LYS A 80 -3.26 -25.21 -3.87
C LYS A 80 -3.82 -23.93 -4.47
N ARG A 81 -5.07 -23.63 -4.12
CA ARG A 81 -5.83 -22.48 -4.66
C ARG A 81 -5.20 -21.10 -4.43
N PHE A 82 -4.29 -20.96 -3.46
CA PHE A 82 -3.64 -19.66 -3.20
C PHE A 82 -2.46 -19.38 -4.15
N CYS A 83 -1.93 -20.39 -4.83
CA CYS A 83 -0.88 -20.22 -5.85
C CYS A 83 -1.39 -19.50 -7.12
N TRP A 84 -2.70 -19.31 -7.25
CA TRP A 84 -3.26 -18.42 -8.28
C TRP A 84 -2.70 -16.99 -8.17
N VAL A 85 -2.47 -16.49 -6.95
CA VAL A 85 -1.95 -15.13 -6.72
C VAL A 85 -0.55 -14.95 -7.32
N ILE A 86 0.34 -15.93 -7.13
CA ILE A 86 1.69 -15.86 -7.70
C ILE A 86 1.67 -16.07 -9.22
N SER A 87 0.73 -16.88 -9.73
CA SER A 87 0.53 -17.06 -11.17
C SER A 87 0.07 -15.75 -11.84
N MET A 88 -0.82 -15.00 -11.19
CA MET A 88 -1.23 -13.67 -11.67
C MET A 88 -0.05 -12.70 -11.73
N GLY A 89 0.79 -12.67 -10.68
CA GLY A 89 2.01 -11.85 -10.67
C GLY A 89 2.95 -12.21 -11.83
N ALA A 90 3.25 -13.50 -12.01
CA ALA A 90 4.08 -13.98 -13.11
C ALA A 90 3.48 -13.67 -14.50
N SER A 91 2.15 -13.74 -14.64
CA SER A 91 1.49 -13.40 -15.90
C SER A 91 1.55 -11.91 -16.22
N TRP A 92 1.48 -11.03 -15.22
CA TRP A 92 1.55 -9.60 -15.43
C TRP A 92 2.97 -9.16 -15.74
N GLU A 93 3.99 -9.75 -15.09
CA GLU A 93 5.40 -9.53 -15.48
C GLU A 93 5.64 -10.01 -16.92
N CYS A 94 5.21 -11.22 -17.27
CA CYS A 94 5.36 -11.74 -18.63
C CYS A 94 4.68 -10.83 -19.66
N ALA A 95 3.43 -10.44 -19.43
CA ALA A 95 2.69 -9.54 -20.31
C ALA A 95 3.34 -8.15 -20.40
N ALA A 96 3.88 -7.62 -19.30
CA ALA A 96 4.61 -6.36 -19.31
C ALA A 96 5.80 -6.42 -20.27
N PHE A 97 6.65 -7.45 -20.15
CA PHE A 97 7.82 -7.61 -20.99
C PHE A 97 7.50 -7.96 -22.45
N ILE A 98 6.39 -8.64 -22.72
CA ILE A 98 5.87 -8.82 -24.09
C ILE A 98 5.51 -7.45 -24.69
N LEU A 99 4.73 -6.64 -23.98
CA LEU A 99 4.35 -5.31 -24.47
C LEU A 99 5.56 -4.39 -24.65
N ARG A 100 6.54 -4.45 -23.75
CA ARG A 100 7.80 -3.70 -23.90
C ARG A 100 8.62 -4.18 -25.10
N SER A 101 8.64 -5.48 -25.37
CA SER A 101 9.29 -6.04 -26.56
C SER A 101 8.61 -5.54 -27.84
N LEU A 102 7.28 -5.56 -27.89
CA LEU A 102 6.52 -5.02 -29.03
C LEU A 102 6.71 -3.50 -29.17
N GLY A 103 6.65 -2.77 -28.07
CA GLY A 103 6.88 -1.33 -28.01
C GLY A 103 8.29 -0.92 -28.45
N SER A 104 9.30 -1.75 -28.21
CA SER A 104 10.65 -1.48 -28.72
C SER A 104 10.76 -1.47 -30.24
N ARG A 105 9.88 -2.22 -30.92
CA ARG A 105 9.76 -2.29 -32.38
C ARG A 105 8.70 -1.35 -32.95
N ASN A 106 7.88 -0.75 -32.09
CA ASN A 106 6.83 0.17 -32.47
C ASN A 106 6.67 1.25 -31.40
N GLN A 107 7.65 2.15 -31.36
CA GLN A 107 7.81 3.14 -30.29
C GLN A 107 6.73 4.25 -30.33
N GLN A 108 6.00 4.36 -31.45
CA GLN A 108 4.91 5.31 -31.66
C GLN A 108 3.54 4.78 -31.22
N GLU A 109 3.46 3.54 -30.75
CA GLU A 109 2.22 2.98 -30.20
C GLU A 109 2.16 3.20 -28.68
N ILE A 110 1.50 4.29 -28.28
CA ILE A 110 1.35 4.67 -26.86
C ILE A 110 0.73 3.55 -26.01
N GLY A 111 -0.11 2.69 -26.60
CA GLY A 111 -0.72 1.55 -25.92
C GLY A 111 0.29 0.53 -25.40
N TYR A 112 1.38 0.28 -26.12
CA TYR A 112 2.44 -0.63 -25.68
C TYR A 112 3.24 -0.03 -24.52
N GLN A 113 3.54 1.27 -24.58
CA GLN A 113 4.25 1.97 -23.54
C GLN A 113 3.43 2.03 -22.24
N ILE A 114 2.19 2.54 -22.30
CA ILE A 114 1.31 2.65 -21.13
C ILE A 114 0.99 1.26 -20.57
N GLY A 115 0.57 0.31 -21.43
CA GLY A 115 0.21 -1.04 -20.99
C GLY A 115 1.39 -1.79 -20.37
N GLY A 116 2.56 -1.72 -21.01
CA GLY A 116 3.79 -2.34 -20.52
C GLY A 116 4.24 -1.75 -19.19
N GLN A 117 4.24 -0.41 -19.06
CA GLN A 117 4.63 0.27 -17.83
C GLN A 117 3.66 -0.02 -16.68
N LEU A 118 2.35 0.02 -16.94
CA LEU A 118 1.33 -0.26 -15.92
C LEU A 118 1.47 -1.69 -15.39
N LEU A 119 1.55 -2.68 -16.28
CA LEU A 119 1.72 -4.08 -15.87
C LEU A 119 3.03 -4.29 -15.11
N PHE A 120 4.13 -3.68 -15.56
CA PHE A 120 5.43 -3.75 -14.91
C PHE A 120 5.42 -3.15 -13.49
N LEU A 121 4.67 -2.07 -13.27
CA LEU A 121 4.50 -1.45 -11.95
C LEU A 121 3.58 -2.26 -11.03
N LEU A 122 2.53 -2.87 -11.59
CA LEU A 122 1.50 -3.57 -10.84
C LEU A 122 1.85 -5.03 -10.48
N ALA A 123 2.57 -5.74 -11.35
CA ALA A 123 2.87 -7.15 -11.18
C ALA A 123 3.52 -7.52 -9.83
N PRO A 124 4.48 -6.75 -9.29
CA PRO A 124 5.10 -7.03 -7.99
C PRO A 124 4.15 -6.99 -6.81
N LEU A 125 3.04 -6.25 -6.89
CA LEU A 125 2.04 -6.21 -5.81
C LEU A 125 1.44 -7.59 -5.58
N TRP A 126 1.25 -8.37 -6.65
CA TRP A 126 0.82 -9.76 -6.56
C TRP A 126 1.85 -10.64 -5.87
N ILE A 127 3.14 -10.45 -6.19
CA ILE A 127 4.25 -11.17 -5.58
C ILE A 127 4.36 -10.82 -4.08
N ASN A 128 4.22 -9.55 -3.72
CA ASN A 128 4.25 -9.11 -2.33
C ASN A 128 3.05 -9.64 -1.53
N ALA A 129 1.84 -9.56 -2.11
CA ALA A 129 0.65 -10.14 -1.52
C ALA A 129 0.81 -11.65 -1.28
N PHE A 130 1.42 -12.37 -2.22
CA PHE A 130 1.72 -13.79 -2.06
C PHE A 130 2.74 -14.04 -0.95
N ALA A 131 3.80 -13.24 -0.84
CA ALA A 131 4.77 -13.34 0.25
C ALA A 131 4.10 -13.15 1.63
N TYR A 132 3.19 -12.18 1.77
CA TYR A 132 2.39 -11.99 2.98
C TYR A 132 1.45 -13.16 3.28
N MET A 133 0.77 -13.70 2.27
CA MET A 133 -0.10 -14.87 2.40
C MET A 133 0.67 -16.10 2.86
N LEU A 134 1.83 -16.33 2.27
CA LEU A 134 2.69 -17.46 2.56
C LEU A 134 3.27 -17.35 3.97
N SER A 135 3.79 -16.18 4.33
CA SER A 135 4.29 -15.87 5.68
C SER A 135 3.22 -16.07 6.74
N ALA A 136 2.00 -15.60 6.51
CA ALA A 136 0.87 -15.81 7.42
C ALA A 136 0.56 -17.31 7.60
N ARG A 137 0.61 -18.12 6.54
CA ARG A 137 0.44 -19.58 6.65
C ARG A 137 1.56 -20.23 7.43
N LEU A 138 2.80 -19.80 7.23
CA LEU A 138 3.93 -20.28 8.04
C LEU A 138 3.74 -19.95 9.52
N VAL A 139 3.28 -18.73 9.85
CA VAL A 139 2.93 -18.35 11.23
C VAL A 139 1.82 -19.25 11.78
N TYR A 140 0.75 -19.47 11.01
CA TYR A 140 -0.38 -20.30 11.42
C TYR A 140 0.01 -21.76 11.66
N PHE A 141 0.85 -22.31 10.80
CA PHE A 141 1.24 -23.71 10.83
C PHE A 141 2.28 -24.00 11.92
N ILE A 142 3.24 -23.11 12.10
CA ILE A 142 4.43 -23.36 12.95
C ILE A 142 4.19 -22.92 14.40
N LEU A 143 3.51 -21.79 14.63
CA LEU A 143 3.34 -21.27 15.99
C LEU A 143 2.08 -21.85 16.64
N PRO A 144 2.19 -22.37 17.89
CA PRO A 144 1.04 -22.96 18.59
C PRO A 144 -0.07 -21.94 18.87
N ASP A 145 0.29 -20.69 19.12
CA ASP A 145 -0.67 -19.61 19.37
C ASP A 145 -1.11 -18.88 18.09
N GLN A 146 -0.59 -19.29 16.91
CA GLN A 146 -0.93 -18.75 15.59
C GLN A 146 -0.79 -17.23 15.48
N LYS A 147 0.07 -16.65 16.33
CA LYS A 147 0.25 -15.21 16.51
C LYS A 147 1.72 -14.84 16.49
N VAL A 148 2.03 -13.82 15.72
CA VAL A 148 3.34 -13.16 15.72
C VAL A 148 3.18 -11.77 16.35
N ALA A 149 3.90 -11.51 17.44
CA ALA A 149 3.82 -10.25 18.18
C ALA A 149 2.38 -9.81 18.54
N GLY A 150 1.53 -10.75 18.94
CA GLY A 150 0.12 -10.50 19.27
C GLY A 150 -0.85 -10.43 18.07
N ILE A 151 -0.32 -10.37 16.85
CA ILE A 151 -1.13 -10.30 15.61
C ILE A 151 -1.43 -11.72 15.13
N LYS A 152 -2.72 -12.03 14.93
CA LYS A 152 -3.17 -13.31 14.35
C LYS A 152 -2.68 -13.45 12.91
N ALA A 153 -2.25 -14.65 12.54
CA ALA A 153 -1.81 -14.98 11.18
C ALA A 153 -2.78 -14.50 10.08
N SER A 154 -4.09 -14.71 10.24
CA SER A 154 -5.10 -14.28 9.27
C SER A 154 -5.25 -12.76 9.15
N ALA A 155 -4.91 -12.00 10.20
CA ALA A 155 -4.91 -10.54 10.17
C ALA A 155 -3.68 -9.99 9.45
N LEU A 156 -2.53 -10.67 9.56
CA LEU A 156 -1.27 -10.27 8.96
C LEU A 156 -1.43 -10.02 7.45
N THR A 157 -1.90 -11.02 6.68
CA THR A 157 -2.13 -10.84 5.24
C THR A 157 -3.08 -9.69 4.93
N LYS A 158 -4.19 -9.57 5.66
CA LYS A 158 -5.21 -8.55 5.38
C LYS A 158 -4.66 -7.15 5.59
N ILE A 159 -3.91 -6.92 6.67
CA ILE A 159 -3.34 -5.60 6.99
C ILE A 159 -2.34 -5.19 5.90
N PHE A 160 -1.33 -6.01 5.64
CA PHE A 160 -0.24 -5.63 4.74
C PHE A 160 -0.67 -5.56 3.27
N VAL A 161 -1.57 -6.44 2.80
CA VAL A 161 -2.15 -6.30 1.45
C VAL A 161 -2.99 -5.02 1.32
N THR A 162 -3.77 -4.67 2.34
CA THR A 162 -4.59 -3.44 2.29
C THR A 162 -3.71 -2.20 2.24
N VAL A 163 -2.65 -2.17 3.04
CA VAL A 163 -1.68 -1.07 3.06
C VAL A 163 -0.98 -0.94 1.71
N ASP A 164 -0.52 -2.05 1.11
CA ASP A 164 0.11 -2.04 -0.21
C ASP A 164 -0.84 -1.50 -1.28
N VAL A 165 -2.12 -1.90 -1.27
CA VAL A 165 -3.13 -1.39 -2.20
C VAL A 165 -3.31 0.12 -2.03
N VAL A 166 -3.36 0.61 -0.80
CA VAL A 166 -3.45 2.06 -0.54
C VAL A 166 -2.20 2.79 -1.03
N CYS A 167 -1.00 2.27 -0.74
CA CYS A 167 0.26 2.86 -1.20
C CYS A 167 0.33 2.88 -2.74
N PHE A 168 -0.15 1.82 -3.39
CA PHE A 168 -0.24 1.76 -4.84
C PHE A 168 -1.22 2.79 -5.40
N LEU A 169 -2.39 2.99 -4.79
CA LEU A 169 -3.33 4.01 -5.26
C LEU A 169 -2.74 5.43 -5.19
N VAL A 170 -1.94 5.70 -4.15
CA VAL A 170 -1.17 6.95 -4.04
C VAL A 170 -0.13 7.04 -5.16
N GLN A 171 0.61 5.96 -5.44
CA GLN A 171 1.56 5.92 -6.57
C GLN A 171 0.86 6.11 -7.92
N ALA A 172 -0.27 5.45 -8.16
CA ALA A 172 -1.04 5.59 -9.38
C ALA A 172 -1.54 7.02 -9.58
N ALA A 173 -2.00 7.68 -8.52
CA ALA A 173 -2.39 9.09 -8.58
C ALA A 173 -1.19 9.99 -8.90
N GLY A 174 -0.04 9.80 -8.23
CA GLY A 174 1.18 10.55 -8.52
C GLY A 174 1.70 10.34 -9.94
N GLY A 175 1.71 9.08 -10.41
CA GLY A 175 2.13 8.72 -11.77
C GLY A 175 1.18 9.27 -12.85
N ALA A 176 -0.13 9.29 -12.60
CA ALA A 176 -1.09 9.92 -13.50
C ALA A 176 -0.85 11.44 -13.62
N MET A 177 -0.55 12.13 -12.51
CA MET A 177 -0.18 13.55 -12.55
C MET A 177 1.11 13.81 -13.35
N MET A 178 2.02 12.84 -13.37
CA MET A 178 3.27 12.91 -14.14
C MET A 178 3.12 12.53 -15.63
N SER A 179 1.96 12.02 -16.05
CA SER A 179 1.73 11.57 -17.43
C SER A 179 1.35 12.67 -18.41
N ASN A 180 1.10 13.90 -17.92
CA ASN A 180 0.77 15.04 -18.78
C ASN A 180 2.03 15.56 -19.49
N THR A 181 2.10 15.35 -20.80
CA THR A 181 3.23 15.73 -21.66
C THR A 181 3.21 17.20 -22.10
N ASP A 182 2.09 17.91 -21.89
CA ASP A 182 1.91 19.30 -22.34
C ASP A 182 2.53 20.35 -21.39
N VAL A 183 3.08 19.89 -20.28
CA VAL A 183 3.51 20.71 -19.15
C VAL A 183 5.03 20.81 -19.11
N SER A 184 5.55 22.01 -18.82
CA SER A 184 6.99 22.23 -18.74
C SER A 184 7.63 21.30 -17.69
N PRO A 185 8.89 20.84 -17.89
CA PRO A 185 9.58 19.98 -16.91
C PRO A 185 9.67 20.55 -15.49
N ASP A 186 9.58 21.88 -15.34
CA ASP A 186 9.61 22.60 -14.07
C ASP A 186 8.21 22.86 -13.47
N ASP A 187 7.16 22.30 -14.05
CA ASP A 187 5.80 22.60 -13.63
C ASP A 187 5.49 22.09 -12.21
N PRO A 188 4.81 22.91 -11.37
CA PRO A 188 4.38 22.51 -10.05
C PRO A 188 3.60 21.18 -9.99
N ILE A 189 2.77 20.89 -11.00
CA ILE A 189 1.97 19.65 -11.07
C ILE A 189 2.86 18.43 -11.20
N LEU A 190 3.89 18.49 -12.06
CA LEU A 190 4.84 17.40 -12.24
C LEU A 190 5.64 17.14 -10.96
N ARG A 191 6.07 18.21 -10.28
CA ARG A 191 6.77 18.12 -8.99
C ARG A 191 5.90 17.52 -7.90
N ILE A 192 4.64 17.95 -7.79
CA ILE A 192 3.68 17.38 -6.85
C ILE A 192 3.44 15.90 -7.18
N GLY A 193 3.26 15.56 -8.46
CA GLY A 193 3.09 14.17 -8.91
C GLY A 193 4.25 13.27 -8.49
N LYS A 194 5.50 13.73 -8.69
CA LYS A 194 6.71 13.04 -8.22
C LYS A 194 6.69 12.83 -6.69
N HIS A 195 6.41 13.88 -5.91
CA HIS A 195 6.35 13.77 -4.46
C HIS A 195 5.24 12.82 -3.97
N VAL A 196 4.07 12.85 -4.60
CA VAL A 196 2.96 11.94 -4.30
C VAL A 196 3.37 10.50 -4.61
N TYR A 197 3.94 10.24 -5.78
CA TYR A 197 4.43 8.91 -6.17
C TYR A 197 5.48 8.39 -5.18
N MET A 198 6.48 9.21 -4.88
CA MET A 198 7.53 8.90 -3.91
C MET A 198 6.99 8.62 -2.51
N SER A 199 5.99 9.39 -2.06
CA SER A 199 5.38 9.18 -0.75
C SER A 199 4.75 7.80 -0.64
N GLY A 200 4.10 7.33 -1.71
CA GLY A 200 3.54 5.98 -1.77
C GLY A 200 4.62 4.90 -1.71
N CYS A 201 5.74 5.08 -2.43
CA CYS A 201 6.89 4.16 -2.37
C CYS A 201 7.53 4.14 -0.97
N GLY A 202 7.73 5.30 -0.35
CA GLY A 202 8.31 5.44 0.98
C GLY A 202 7.44 4.83 2.08
N LEU A 203 6.11 5.05 2.02
CA LEU A 203 5.17 4.40 2.92
C LEU A 203 5.22 2.88 2.77
N GLN A 204 5.18 2.38 1.53
CA GLN A 204 5.30 0.94 1.25
C GLN A 204 6.61 0.36 1.81
N LEU A 205 7.73 1.07 1.66
CA LEU A 205 9.03 0.69 2.23
C LEU A 205 8.98 0.60 3.76
N GLY A 206 8.37 1.58 4.42
CA GLY A 206 8.22 1.58 5.88
C GLY A 206 7.43 0.36 6.37
N PHE A 207 6.33 0.04 5.71
CA PHE A 207 5.50 -1.11 6.10
C PHE A 207 6.15 -2.47 5.81
N ILE A 208 6.84 -2.64 4.68
CA ILE A 208 7.57 -3.89 4.41
C ILE A 208 8.72 -4.09 5.42
N VAL A 209 9.39 -3.03 5.88
CA VAL A 209 10.41 -3.12 6.94
C VAL A 209 9.78 -3.57 8.26
N ILE A 210 8.61 -3.01 8.63
CA ILE A 210 7.85 -3.47 9.80
C ILE A 210 7.49 -4.95 9.66
N PHE A 211 7.05 -5.38 8.47
CA PHE A 211 6.74 -6.77 8.18
C PHE A 211 7.96 -7.68 8.34
N CYS A 212 9.12 -7.29 7.81
CA CYS A 212 10.39 -8.00 8.00
C CYS A 212 10.74 -8.13 9.49
N GLY A 213 10.52 -7.09 10.29
CA GLY A 213 10.69 -7.13 11.74
C GLY A 213 9.75 -8.14 12.43
N LEU A 214 8.48 -8.21 12.01
CA LEU A 214 7.54 -9.24 12.47
C LEU A 214 8.02 -10.64 12.07
N MET A 215 8.53 -10.81 10.85
CA MET A 215 9.11 -12.07 10.40
C MET A 215 10.36 -12.45 11.20
N GLY A 216 11.23 -11.50 11.55
CA GLY A 216 12.35 -11.75 12.46
C GLY A 216 11.89 -12.29 13.82
N ARG A 217 10.82 -11.69 14.40
CA ARG A 217 10.22 -12.20 15.65
C ARG A 217 9.61 -13.58 15.49
N PHE A 218 8.94 -13.85 14.37
CA PHE A 218 8.44 -15.18 14.03
C PHE A 218 9.57 -16.22 14.01
N TYR A 219 10.72 -15.91 13.41
CA TYR A 219 11.86 -16.85 13.38
C TYR A 219 12.45 -17.11 14.75
N VAL A 220 12.60 -16.09 15.60
CA VAL A 220 13.05 -16.29 16.99
C VAL A 220 12.08 -17.21 17.74
N LYS A 221 10.78 -16.99 17.59
CA LYS A 221 9.75 -17.82 18.24
C LYS A 221 9.70 -19.24 17.69
N MET A 222 9.87 -19.42 16.38
CA MET A 222 10.00 -20.73 15.74
C MET A 222 11.20 -21.49 16.30
N ARG A 223 12.37 -20.86 16.46
CA ARG A 223 13.56 -21.52 17.01
C ARG A 223 13.38 -21.96 18.47
N ARG A 224 12.61 -21.20 19.26
CA ARG A 224 12.32 -21.54 20.67
C ARG A 224 11.28 -22.65 20.81
N ALA A 225 10.32 -22.73 19.89
CA ALA A 225 9.19 -23.66 19.96
C ALA A 225 9.54 -25.11 19.55
N GLN A 226 10.80 -25.43 19.22
CA GLN A 226 11.31 -26.72 18.71
C GLN A 226 10.27 -27.84 18.61
N ARG A 227 9.47 -27.85 17.52
CA ARG A 227 8.61 -28.99 17.21
C ARG A 227 9.48 -30.07 16.57
N PHE A 228 9.63 -31.20 17.26
CA PHE A 228 10.41 -32.35 16.83
C PHE A 228 9.74 -33.21 15.75
N ASP A 229 8.50 -32.89 15.37
CA ASP A 229 7.62 -33.79 14.59
C ASP A 229 7.32 -33.33 13.15
N LEU A 230 7.84 -32.17 12.74
CA LEU A 230 7.65 -31.64 11.39
C LEU A 230 8.90 -31.91 10.53
N ASP A 231 8.76 -32.00 9.20
CA ASP A 231 9.91 -32.02 8.27
C ASP A 231 10.64 -30.66 8.32
N VAL A 232 11.49 -30.52 9.35
CA VAL A 232 12.15 -29.28 9.74
C VAL A 232 13.01 -28.74 8.59
N ARG A 233 13.54 -29.60 7.72
CA ARG A 233 14.39 -29.19 6.59
C ARG A 233 13.58 -28.43 5.54
N ARG A 234 12.43 -28.96 5.11
CA ARG A 234 11.58 -28.31 4.10
C ARG A 234 10.97 -27.00 4.59
N ILE A 235 10.53 -26.97 5.85
CA ILE A 235 10.00 -25.74 6.47
C ILE A 235 11.08 -24.67 6.58
N LYS A 236 12.29 -25.03 7.03
CA LYS A 236 13.41 -24.09 7.10
C LYS A 236 13.77 -23.54 5.72
N ALA A 237 13.81 -24.39 4.69
CA ALA A 237 14.06 -23.95 3.31
C ALA A 237 13.00 -22.94 2.86
N MET A 238 11.72 -23.21 3.14
CA MET A 238 10.61 -22.31 2.80
C MET A 238 10.71 -20.96 3.51
N VAL A 239 11.05 -20.97 4.80
CA VAL A 239 11.25 -19.75 5.60
C VAL A 239 12.41 -18.93 5.02
N TRP A 240 13.53 -19.57 4.67
CA TRP A 240 14.65 -18.89 4.01
C TRP A 240 14.28 -18.30 2.66
N VAL A 241 13.54 -19.04 1.82
CA VAL A 241 13.05 -18.51 0.53
C VAL A 241 12.17 -17.28 0.75
N VAL A 242 11.26 -17.30 1.73
CA VAL A 242 10.45 -16.12 2.08
C VAL A 242 11.33 -14.93 2.46
N TYR A 243 12.38 -15.13 3.26
CA TYR A 243 13.30 -14.04 3.60
C TYR A 243 14.03 -13.46 2.39
N VAL A 244 14.55 -14.32 1.51
CA VAL A 244 15.21 -13.87 0.28
C VAL A 244 14.24 -13.10 -0.60
N VAL A 245 13.01 -13.59 -0.78
CA VAL A 245 11.95 -12.89 -1.53
C VAL A 245 11.64 -11.52 -0.91
N LEU A 246 11.51 -11.43 0.42
CA LEU A 246 11.28 -10.14 1.09
C LEU A 246 12.43 -9.14 0.88
N VAL A 247 13.68 -9.62 0.91
CA VAL A 247 14.85 -8.77 0.62
C VAL A 247 14.84 -8.29 -0.84
N LEU A 248 14.53 -9.16 -1.79
CA LEU A 248 14.41 -8.80 -3.21
C LEU A 248 13.31 -7.75 -3.45
N ILE A 249 12.18 -7.86 -2.75
CA ILE A 249 11.09 -6.87 -2.77
C ILE A 249 11.57 -5.53 -2.19
N VAL A 250 12.32 -5.53 -1.08
CA VAL A 250 12.88 -4.30 -0.49
C VAL A 250 13.85 -3.62 -1.45
N ILE A 251 14.75 -4.37 -2.09
CA ILE A 251 15.69 -3.83 -3.09
C ILE A 251 14.93 -3.11 -4.21
N ARG A 252 13.89 -3.75 -4.75
CA ARG A 252 13.00 -3.17 -5.75
C ARG A 252 12.34 -1.87 -5.26
N ILE A 253 11.76 -1.85 -4.06
CA ILE A 253 11.09 -0.65 -3.54
C ILE A 253 12.09 0.50 -3.33
N ILE A 254 13.31 0.20 -2.88
CA ILE A 254 14.38 1.20 -2.75
C ILE A 254 14.77 1.74 -4.13
N PHE A 255 14.94 0.87 -5.12
CA PHE A 255 15.21 1.30 -6.50
C PHE A 255 14.11 2.24 -7.00
N ARG A 256 12.83 1.90 -6.79
CA ARG A 256 11.69 2.76 -7.17
C ARG A 256 11.66 4.10 -6.44
N LEU A 257 12.15 4.15 -5.20
CA LEU A 257 12.28 5.40 -4.47
C LEU A 257 13.42 6.28 -5.01
N VAL A 258 14.54 5.66 -5.39
CA VAL A 258 15.72 6.34 -5.95
C VAL A 258 15.48 6.80 -7.39
N GLU A 259 14.74 6.03 -8.19
CA GLU A 259 14.37 6.34 -9.58
C GLU A 259 13.75 7.75 -9.71
N PHE A 260 12.93 8.16 -8.75
CA PHE A 260 12.25 9.46 -8.72
C PHE A 260 12.70 10.37 -7.56
N GLY A 261 13.82 10.07 -6.90
CA GLY A 261 14.32 10.76 -5.70
C GLY A 261 14.70 12.23 -5.89
N PRO A 262 14.79 13.04 -4.81
CA PRO A 262 15.33 14.41 -4.88
C PRO A 262 16.80 14.34 -5.31
N GLY A 263 17.07 14.75 -6.56
CA GLY A 263 18.35 14.56 -7.26
C GLY A 263 18.23 13.80 -8.58
N ALA A 264 17.06 13.25 -8.89
CA ALA A 264 16.71 12.76 -10.23
C ALA A 264 16.37 13.95 -11.14
N ASP A 265 17.39 14.72 -11.52
CA ASP A 265 17.29 15.74 -12.57
C ASP A 265 16.95 15.08 -13.92
N ILE A 266 16.59 15.89 -14.92
CA ILE A 266 16.19 15.46 -16.28
C ILE A 266 17.30 14.62 -16.95
N ASP A 267 18.56 14.76 -16.48
CA ASP A 267 19.73 13.99 -16.90
C ASP A 267 20.02 12.74 -16.04
N ASN A 268 19.08 12.26 -15.23
CA ASN A 268 19.33 11.11 -14.36
C ASN A 268 19.61 9.83 -15.19
N PRO A 269 20.82 9.26 -15.14
CA PRO A 269 21.17 8.05 -15.90
C PRO A 269 20.31 6.83 -15.50
N ILE A 270 19.64 6.87 -14.35
CA ILE A 270 18.73 5.80 -13.89
C ILE A 270 17.44 5.77 -14.73
N LEU A 271 16.96 6.93 -15.20
CA LEU A 271 15.71 7.03 -15.96
C LEU A 271 15.94 6.84 -17.47
N THR A 272 17.15 7.16 -17.95
CA THR A 272 17.53 7.06 -19.37
C THR A 272 18.20 5.74 -19.73
N ASN A 273 18.57 4.89 -18.75
CA ASN A 273 19.20 3.61 -19.01
C ASN A 273 18.35 2.44 -18.50
N GLU A 274 17.77 1.72 -19.46
CA GLU A 274 16.91 0.54 -19.21
C GLU A 274 17.62 -0.56 -18.41
N ASN A 275 18.96 -0.64 -18.46
CA ASN A 275 19.71 -1.67 -17.76
C ASN A 275 19.53 -1.62 -16.23
N TYR A 276 19.31 -0.43 -15.66
CA TYR A 276 19.02 -0.32 -14.22
C TYR A 276 17.65 -0.91 -13.90
N ALA A 277 16.63 -0.68 -14.74
CA ALA A 277 15.32 -1.30 -14.58
C ALA A 277 15.40 -2.84 -14.74
N PHE A 278 16.23 -3.34 -15.67
CA PHE A 278 16.47 -4.78 -15.79
C PHE A 278 17.14 -5.36 -14.53
N GLY A 279 18.23 -4.74 -14.05
CA GLY A 279 19.05 -5.29 -12.97
C GLY A 279 18.46 -5.12 -11.57
N LEU A 280 17.82 -3.99 -11.28
CA LEU A 280 17.37 -3.63 -9.93
C LEU A 280 15.86 -3.77 -9.73
N ASP A 281 15.11 -4.03 -10.80
CA ASP A 281 13.66 -4.12 -10.74
C ASP A 281 13.11 -5.42 -11.31
N ALA A 282 13.48 -5.77 -12.54
CA ALA A 282 13.04 -7.00 -13.20
C ALA A 282 13.74 -8.24 -12.63
N LEU A 283 15.07 -8.21 -12.50
CA LEU A 283 15.87 -9.33 -12.01
C LEU A 283 15.47 -9.76 -10.59
N PRO A 284 15.27 -8.87 -9.60
CA PRO A 284 14.78 -9.29 -8.28
C PRO A 284 13.43 -10.00 -8.34
N MET A 285 12.53 -9.59 -9.23
CA MET A 285 11.22 -10.25 -9.38
C MET A 285 11.33 -11.61 -10.08
N VAL A 286 12.18 -11.72 -11.09
CA VAL A 286 12.53 -13.03 -11.70
C VAL A 286 13.07 -13.97 -10.64
N LEU A 287 14.07 -13.54 -9.87
CA LEU A 287 14.68 -14.36 -8.82
C LEU A 287 13.66 -14.78 -7.77
N ALA A 288 12.78 -13.86 -7.34
CA ALA A 288 11.71 -14.18 -6.41
C ALA A 288 10.77 -15.27 -6.96
N LEU A 289 10.34 -15.16 -8.22
CA LEU A 289 9.47 -16.15 -8.85
C LEU A 289 10.16 -17.51 -9.04
N VAL A 290 11.43 -17.52 -9.43
CA VAL A 290 12.23 -18.73 -9.61
C VAL A 290 12.46 -19.44 -8.27
N LEU A 291 12.77 -18.70 -7.20
CA LEU A 291 12.92 -19.27 -5.86
C LEU A 291 11.61 -19.89 -5.35
N LEU A 292 10.48 -19.23 -5.61
CA LEU A 292 9.15 -19.75 -5.26
C LEU A 292 8.72 -20.95 -6.12
N ASN A 293 9.22 -21.05 -7.35
CA ASN A 293 9.09 -22.25 -8.18
C ASN A 293 9.93 -23.42 -7.64
N ALA A 294 11.17 -23.14 -7.24
CA ALA A 294 12.09 -24.17 -6.74
C ALA A 294 11.63 -24.76 -5.40
N VAL A 295 11.18 -23.92 -4.48
CA VAL A 295 10.62 -24.34 -3.18
C VAL A 295 9.12 -24.07 -3.17
N HIS A 296 8.37 -24.91 -3.89
CA HIS A 296 6.95 -24.69 -4.05
C HIS A 296 6.19 -24.86 -2.70
N PRO A 297 5.41 -23.85 -2.26
CA PRO A 297 4.67 -23.92 -1.01
C PRO A 297 3.73 -25.13 -0.89
N GLY A 298 3.19 -25.60 -2.02
CA GLY A 298 2.27 -26.73 -2.04
C GLY A 298 2.90 -28.09 -1.73
N ILE A 299 4.23 -28.19 -1.80
CA ILE A 299 4.99 -29.38 -1.38
C ILE A 299 5.26 -29.32 0.12
N VAL A 300 5.51 -28.13 0.67
CA VAL A 300 5.86 -27.91 2.07
C VAL A 300 4.63 -27.87 2.99
N LEU A 301 3.53 -27.27 2.53
CA LEU A 301 2.27 -27.08 3.29
C LEU A 301 1.27 -28.21 2.99
N ARG A 302 1.74 -29.47 3.06
CA ARG A 302 1.03 -30.67 2.59
C ARG A 302 0.00 -31.24 3.57
N GLU A 303 0.03 -30.84 4.84
CA GLU A 303 -0.86 -31.36 5.88
C GLU A 303 -2.27 -30.73 5.84
N GLU A 304 -3.27 -31.54 6.20
CA GLU A 304 -4.72 -31.28 6.20
C GLU A 304 -5.12 -30.04 7.03
N ASN A 305 -4.26 -29.58 7.93
CA ASN A 305 -4.45 -28.41 8.80
C ASN A 305 -3.65 -27.16 8.37
N SER A 306 -3.01 -27.17 7.19
CA SER A 306 -2.13 -26.06 6.75
C SER A 306 -2.87 -24.91 6.05
N GLU A 307 -4.15 -25.10 5.72
CA GLU A 307 -4.98 -24.07 5.12
C GLU A 307 -5.82 -23.37 6.19
N PHE A 308 -5.87 -22.04 6.16
CA PHE A 308 -6.81 -21.30 6.99
C PHE A 308 -8.22 -21.87 6.80
N PRO A 309 -8.94 -22.24 7.88
CA PRO A 309 -10.31 -22.69 7.79
C PRO A 309 -11.12 -21.65 7.03
N ARG A 310 -11.59 -22.02 5.84
CA ARG A 310 -12.46 -21.13 5.08
C ARG A 310 -13.87 -21.39 5.58
N PRO A 311 -14.58 -20.39 6.13
CA PRO A 311 -15.97 -20.57 6.42
C PRO A 311 -16.68 -20.96 5.11
N SER A 312 -17.42 -22.06 5.16
CA SER A 312 -18.30 -22.57 4.11
C SER A 312 -19.15 -21.43 3.53
N ARG A 313 -19.61 -21.57 2.28
CA ARG A 313 -20.61 -20.63 1.72
C ARG A 313 -21.82 -20.51 2.65
N ALA A 314 -22.19 -21.58 3.35
CA ALA A 314 -23.23 -21.59 4.37
C ALA A 314 -22.84 -20.75 5.60
N GLU A 315 -21.65 -20.94 6.16
CA GLU A 315 -21.16 -20.16 7.31
C GLU A 315 -20.97 -18.68 6.98
N LYS A 316 -20.51 -18.33 5.76
CA LYS A 316 -20.46 -16.94 5.29
C LYS A 316 -21.84 -16.32 5.15
N LYS A 317 -22.84 -17.11 4.70
CA LYS A 317 -24.23 -16.67 4.60
C LYS A 317 -24.81 -16.46 6.01
N GLN A 318 -24.55 -17.36 6.94
CA GLN A 318 -24.97 -17.25 8.33
C GLN A 318 -24.35 -16.03 9.01
N ALA A 319 -23.03 -15.86 8.95
CA ALA A 319 -22.34 -14.69 9.51
C ALA A 319 -22.82 -13.36 8.89
N LYS A 320 -23.24 -13.35 7.61
CA LYS A 320 -23.85 -12.18 6.98
C LYS A 320 -25.26 -11.92 7.53
N LEU A 321 -26.06 -12.97 7.76
CA LEU A 321 -27.38 -12.86 8.39
C LEU A 321 -27.26 -12.36 9.83
N ASP A 322 -26.36 -12.93 10.62
CA ASP A 322 -26.13 -12.54 12.02
C ASP A 322 -25.64 -11.08 12.10
N ARG A 323 -24.71 -10.67 11.22
CA ARG A 323 -24.28 -9.26 11.13
C ARG A 323 -25.42 -8.33 10.73
N ASN A 324 -26.32 -8.76 9.85
CA ASN A 324 -27.48 -7.97 9.46
C ASN A 324 -28.55 -7.90 10.57
N ALA A 325 -28.72 -8.98 11.34
CA ALA A 325 -29.57 -9.03 12.52
C ALA A 325 -29.03 -8.08 13.62
N ALA A 326 -27.75 -8.17 13.97
CA ALA A 326 -27.10 -7.26 14.93
C ALA A 326 -27.18 -5.78 14.49
N LYS A 327 -27.05 -5.50 13.18
CA LYS A 327 -27.28 -4.15 12.63
C LYS A 327 -28.74 -3.69 12.75
N ARG A 328 -29.72 -4.60 12.64
CA ARG A 328 -31.14 -4.27 12.84
C ARG A 328 -31.43 -4.03 14.32
N GLU A 329 -30.94 -4.89 15.21
CA GLU A 329 -31.08 -4.74 16.66
C GLU A 329 -30.47 -3.44 17.15
N SER A 330 -29.24 -3.11 16.74
CA SER A 330 -28.61 -1.83 17.10
C SER A 330 -29.37 -0.61 16.54
N LYS A 331 -30.00 -0.71 15.35
CA LYS A 331 -30.88 0.35 14.83
C LYS A 331 -32.17 0.48 15.63
N LEU A 332 -32.77 -0.64 16.05
CA LEU A 332 -33.97 -0.66 16.89
C LEU A 332 -33.68 -0.10 18.28
N ALA A 333 -32.58 -0.51 18.91
CA ALA A 333 -32.12 0.02 20.20
C ALA A 333 -31.87 1.54 20.13
N LYS A 334 -31.23 2.04 19.06
CA LYS A 334 -31.05 3.48 18.84
C LYS A 334 -32.38 4.23 18.63
N LYS A 335 -33.36 3.61 17.98
CA LYS A 335 -34.71 4.19 17.82
C LYS A 335 -35.48 4.20 19.14
N ALA A 336 -35.42 3.12 19.91
CA ALA A 336 -36.03 3.02 21.24
C ALA A 336 -35.45 4.08 22.18
N ALA A 337 -34.12 4.17 22.28
CA ALA A 337 -33.46 5.20 23.08
C ALA A 337 -33.80 6.64 22.64
N LYS A 338 -33.99 6.87 21.33
CA LYS A 338 -34.44 8.18 20.81
C LYS A 338 -35.89 8.48 21.17
N ASN A 339 -36.75 7.46 21.17
CA ASN A 339 -38.16 7.61 21.54
C ASN A 339 -38.33 7.80 23.05
N GLU A 340 -37.59 7.07 23.88
CA GLU A 340 -37.54 7.29 25.34
C GLU A 340 -37.04 8.69 25.67
N LYS A 341 -35.99 9.15 24.99
CA LYS A 341 -35.49 10.52 25.17
C LYS A 341 -36.50 11.59 24.73
N LYS A 342 -37.34 11.32 23.73
CA LYS A 342 -38.43 12.22 23.32
C LYS A 342 -39.57 12.21 24.32
N ALA A 343 -40.00 11.02 24.78
CA ALA A 343 -41.06 10.87 25.77
C ALA A 343 -40.67 11.50 27.11
N GLY A 344 -39.40 11.42 27.51
CA GLY A 344 -38.90 12.11 28.72
C GLY A 344 -38.79 13.63 28.60
N ILE A 345 -38.80 14.18 27.37
CA ILE A 345 -38.87 15.64 27.14
C ILE A 345 -40.34 16.10 27.09
N GLU A 346 -41.24 15.28 26.57
CA GLU A 346 -42.67 15.60 26.42
C GLU A 346 -43.46 15.62 27.75
N VAL A 347 -42.86 15.11 28.84
CA VAL A 347 -43.47 15.08 30.19
C VAL A 347 -43.09 16.30 31.05
N ASP A 348 -42.05 17.07 30.67
CA ASP A 348 -41.57 18.22 31.46
C ASP A 348 -42.27 19.55 31.11
N ASP A 349 -42.99 19.61 29.99
CA ASP A 349 -43.56 20.86 29.44
C ASP A 349 -45.00 21.19 29.91
N GLY A 350 -45.53 20.54 30.95
CA GLY A 350 -46.96 20.67 31.24
C GLY A 350 -47.42 20.40 32.67
N GLU A 351 -46.99 21.19 33.66
CA GLU A 351 -47.90 21.55 34.77
C GLU A 351 -47.47 22.84 35.50
N TYR A 352 -48.19 23.93 35.23
CA TYR A 352 -48.30 25.10 36.12
C TYR A 352 -49.68 25.04 36.77
N VAL A 353 -49.77 24.80 38.08
CA VAL A 353 -50.94 25.16 38.89
C VAL A 353 -50.47 25.86 40.16
N ILE A 354 -50.94 27.08 40.31
CA ILE A 354 -50.75 28.02 41.42
C ILE A 354 -51.47 27.49 42.67
N MET A 355 -50.80 27.43 43.82
CA MET A 355 -51.46 27.49 45.12
C MET A 355 -50.69 28.39 46.11
N GLU A 356 -51.29 29.56 46.31
CA GLU A 356 -51.47 30.35 47.53
C GLU A 356 -50.37 30.41 48.63
N GLU A 357 -49.93 31.64 48.86
CA GLU A 357 -49.11 32.11 49.96
C GLU A 357 -49.91 32.11 51.28
N ARG A 358 -49.46 31.37 52.31
CA ARG A 358 -49.86 31.64 53.70
C ARG A 358 -48.68 31.52 54.66
N SER A 359 -48.28 32.68 55.18
CA SER A 359 -47.28 32.91 56.22
C SER A 359 -47.75 32.37 57.61
N PRO A 360 -46.84 32.18 58.58
CA PRO A 360 -47.00 31.24 59.68
C PRO A 360 -47.64 31.85 60.93
N ALA A 361 -48.25 31.01 61.76
CA ALA A 361 -48.62 31.36 63.12
C ALA A 361 -48.34 30.19 64.08
N THR A 362 -47.42 30.47 65.00
CA THR A 362 -47.39 30.12 66.44
C THR A 362 -47.54 28.68 66.92
N ASP A 363 -46.40 28.17 67.41
CA ASP A 363 -46.07 28.02 68.84
C ASP A 363 -46.64 26.85 69.66
N GLN A 364 -45.76 26.41 70.59
CA GLN A 364 -45.98 25.59 71.80
C GLN A 364 -45.97 24.05 71.64
N HIS A 365 -44.91 23.40 72.16
CA HIS A 365 -44.79 22.76 73.50
C HIS A 365 -45.44 21.36 73.47
N ASP A 366 -44.90 20.28 74.03
CA ASP A 366 -43.96 20.14 75.13
C ASP A 366 -43.46 18.67 75.20
N SER A 367 -42.26 18.55 75.79
CA SER A 367 -41.69 17.50 76.64
C SER A 367 -41.95 15.99 76.45
N GLY A 368 -40.90 15.21 76.72
CA GLY A 368 -41.09 13.91 77.39
C GLY A 368 -40.09 12.79 77.14
N ASP A 369 -38.90 12.90 77.75
CA ASP A 369 -38.13 11.81 78.38
C ASP A 369 -37.41 10.68 77.59
N ARG A 370 -36.06 10.76 77.65
CA ARG A 370 -35.13 9.88 78.41
C ARG A 370 -34.91 8.41 77.99
N ALA A 371 -33.67 8.11 77.57
CA ALA A 371 -32.68 7.24 78.27
C ALA A 371 -31.93 6.21 77.41
N GLY A 372 -30.59 6.13 77.63
CA GLY A 372 -29.72 4.95 77.46
C GLY A 372 -29.11 4.78 76.06
N ALA A 373 -27.87 5.17 75.73
CA ALA A 373 -26.53 4.86 76.29
C ALA A 373 -26.04 3.42 76.09
N THR A 374 -24.75 3.32 75.71
CA THR A 374 -23.85 2.15 75.52
C THR A 374 -23.84 1.54 74.11
N GLY A 375 -22.71 1.31 73.44
CA GLY A 375 -21.30 1.50 73.77
C GLY A 375 -20.43 0.48 73.02
N ARG A 376 -19.19 0.88 72.68
CA ARG A 376 -18.02 0.10 72.20
C ARG A 376 -18.12 -0.49 70.77
N GLY A 377 -17.10 -0.42 69.92
CA GLY A 377 -15.71 0.01 70.08
C GLY A 377 -14.75 -1.06 69.53
N GLN A 378 -13.89 -0.64 68.60
CA GLN A 378 -12.56 -1.19 68.24
C GLN A 378 -12.56 -2.57 67.54
N ALA A 379 -11.72 -2.87 66.55
CA ALA A 379 -10.53 -2.22 66.01
C ALA A 379 -10.41 -2.47 64.50
#